data_AF-A0A534AV50-F1
#
_entry.id   AF-A0A534AV50-F1
#
_cell.length_a   1.000
_cell.length_b   1.000
_cell.length_c   1.000
_cell.angle_alpha   90.00
_cell.angle_beta   90.00
_cell.angle_gamma   90.00
#
_symmetry.space_group_name_H-M   'P 1'
#
loop_
_entity.id
_entity.type
_entity.pdbx_description
1 polymer ?
#
loop_
_entity_poly.entity_id
_entity_poly.type
_entity_poly.pdbx_seq_one_letter_code
_entity_poly.pdbx_strand_id
1 'polypeptide(L)'
;MSDTSPEMERIVTERYRRMTPDQRIRIASSMFETAREIVESSLPPNMTRKERRLAFARRLYAGEPRGGPAGVCGVDRLVVDPTMTL
;
A
#
# COMPACT_ATOMS: atom_id res chain seq x y z
N MET A 1 -11.89 -9.44 -12.45
CA MET A 1 -12.51 -8.55 -13.46
C MET A 1 -11.67 -7.29 -13.47
N SER A 2 -11.07 -6.94 -14.60
CA SER A 2 -10.36 -5.66 -14.71
C SER A 2 -11.38 -4.64 -15.21
N ASP A 3 -11.69 -3.63 -14.39
CA ASP A 3 -12.55 -2.50 -14.79
C ASP A 3 -11.84 -1.56 -15.78
N THR A 4 -10.60 -1.90 -16.16
CA THR A 4 -9.80 -1.16 -17.13
C THR A 4 -9.87 -1.85 -18.50
N SER A 5 -10.26 -1.10 -19.53
CA SER A 5 -10.26 -1.61 -20.90
C SER A 5 -8.81 -1.88 -21.39
N PRO A 6 -8.61 -2.83 -22.33
CA PRO A 6 -7.27 -3.09 -22.88
C PRO A 6 -6.64 -1.86 -23.57
N GLU A 7 -7.47 -0.96 -24.10
CA GLU A 7 -7.01 0.30 -24.69
C GLU A 7 -6.40 1.22 -23.62
N MET A 8 -7.10 1.39 -22.50
CA MET A 8 -6.63 2.23 -21.40
C MET A 8 -5.35 1.67 -20.78
N GLU A 9 -5.25 0.34 -20.63
CA GLU A 9 -4.04 -0.31 -20.14
C GLU A 9 -2.82 -0.03 -21.03
N ARG A 10 -2.99 -0.06 -22.36
CA ARG A 10 -1.93 0.28 -23.32
C ARG A 10 -1.50 1.74 -23.21
N ILE A 11 -2.46 2.67 -23.12
CA ILE A 11 -2.18 4.10 -22.98
C ILE A 11 -1.36 4.37 -21.71
N VAL A 12 -1.80 3.80 -20.58
CA VAL A 12 -1.13 3.94 -19.29
C VAL A 12 0.28 3.34 -19.36
N THR A 13 0.42 2.13 -19.90
CA THR A 13 1.72 1.45 -20.03
C THR A 13 2.71 2.26 -20.85
N GLU A 14 2.28 2.76 -22.01
CA GLU A 14 3.14 3.55 -22.89
C GLU A 14 3.55 4.88 -22.24
N ARG A 15 2.63 5.52 -21.51
CA ARG A 15 2.93 6.73 -20.74
C ARG A 15 4.02 6.47 -19.69
N TYR A 16 3.91 5.38 -18.92
CA TYR A 16 4.90 5.05 -17.89
C TYR A 16 6.26 4.65 -18.46
N ARG A 17 6.32 4.07 -19.67
CA ARG A 17 7.58 3.76 -20.36
C ARG A 17 8.39 5.02 -20.71
N ARG A 18 7.71 6.10 -21.08
CA ARG A 18 8.34 7.38 -21.46
C ARG A 18 8.77 8.22 -20.25
N MET A 19 8.34 7.84 -19.04
CA MET A 19 8.70 8.55 -17.82
C MET A 19 10.07 8.13 -17.29
N THR A 20 10.78 9.11 -16.75
CA THR A 20 11.97 8.87 -15.92
C THR A 20 11.59 8.15 -14.61
N PRO A 21 12.53 7.40 -13.99
CA PRO A 21 12.30 6.80 -12.67
C PRO A 21 11.77 7.81 -11.63
N ASP A 22 12.33 9.02 -11.58
CA ASP A 22 11.93 10.06 -10.62
C ASP A 22 10.49 10.55 -10.83
N GLN A 23 10.03 10.63 -12.08
CA GLN A 23 8.63 10.95 -12.37
C GLN A 23 7.70 9.84 -11.87
N ARG A 24 8.08 8.57 -12.06
CA ARG A 24 7.29 7.43 -11.57
C ARG A 24 7.20 7.43 -10.05
N ILE A 25 8.32 7.66 -9.36
CA ILE A 25 8.34 7.75 -7.90
C ILE A 25 7.47 8.90 -7.41
N ARG A 26 7.57 10.10 -7.99
CA ARG A 26 6.72 11.23 -7.57
C ARG A 26 5.23 10.95 -7.70
N ILE A 27 4.81 10.32 -8.80
CA ILE A 27 3.41 9.93 -9.00
C ILE A 27 2.98 8.90 -7.96
N ALA A 28 3.76 7.83 -7.78
CA ALA A 28 3.46 6.79 -6.80
C ALA A 28 3.41 7.33 -5.37
N SER A 29 4.36 8.20 -4.99
CA SER A 29 4.39 8.87 -3.68
C SER A 29 3.16 9.76 -3.48
N SER A 30 2.78 10.56 -4.48
CA SER A 30 1.58 11.41 -4.37
C SER A 30 0.31 10.58 -4.16
N MET A 31 0.17 9.46 -4.87
CA MET A 31 -0.97 8.56 -4.70
C MET A 31 -0.97 7.90 -3.31
N PHE A 32 0.20 7.49 -2.84
CA PHE A 32 0.36 6.91 -1.51
C PHE A 32 0.01 7.90 -0.40
N GLU A 33 0.45 9.15 -0.50
CA GLU A 33 0.11 10.18 0.50
C GLU A 33 -1.41 10.41 0.57
N THR A 34 -2.09 10.51 -0.57
CA THR A 34 -3.56 10.61 -0.59
C THR A 34 -4.23 9.38 0.04
N ALA A 35 -3.77 8.17 -0.30
CA ALA A 35 -4.32 6.94 0.30
C ALA A 35 -4.07 6.90 1.82
N ARG A 36 -2.89 7.36 2.26
CA ARG A 36 -2.52 7.47 3.66
C ARG A 36 -3.45 8.40 4.41
N GLU A 37 -3.70 9.60 3.90
CA GLU A 37 -4.60 10.59 4.50
C GLU A 37 -6.02 10.02 4.68
N ILE A 38 -6.53 9.36 3.65
CA ILE A 38 -7.86 8.71 3.70
C ILE A 38 -7.89 7.67 4.82
N VAL A 39 -6.91 6.77 4.88
CA VAL A 39 -6.85 5.74 5.92
C VAL A 39 -6.73 6.37 7.31
N GLU A 40 -5.80 7.30 7.51
CA GLU A 40 -5.55 7.95 8.80
C GLU A 40 -6.80 8.69 9.32
N SER A 41 -7.55 9.37 8.44
CA SER A 41 -8.80 10.05 8.78
C SER A 41 -9.91 9.09 9.25
N SER A 42 -9.85 7.82 8.83
CA SER A 42 -10.83 6.80 9.19
C SER A 42 -10.54 6.12 10.53
N LEU A 43 -9.37 6.37 11.13
CA LEU A 43 -8.95 5.70 12.37
C LEU A 43 -9.43 6.45 13.63
N PRO A 44 -9.89 5.72 14.67
CA PRO A 44 -10.23 6.31 15.96
C PRO A 44 -9.06 7.11 16.58
N PRO A 45 -9.34 8.26 17.23
CA PRO A 45 -8.29 9.12 17.79
C PRO A 45 -7.54 8.46 18.95
N ASN A 46 -8.23 7.68 19.79
CA ASN A 46 -7.75 7.20 21.09
C ASN A 46 -6.92 5.89 21.05
N MET A 47 -6.19 5.66 19.96
CA MET A 47 -5.33 4.48 19.82
C MET A 47 -3.91 4.76 20.28
N THR A 48 -3.26 3.77 20.87
CA THR A 48 -1.80 3.81 21.07
C THR A 48 -1.09 3.83 19.71
N ARG A 49 0.16 4.30 19.69
CA ARG A 49 0.98 4.33 18.46
C ARG A 49 1.09 2.95 17.79
N LYS A 50 1.22 1.89 18.59
CA LYS A 50 1.34 0.51 18.10
C LYS A 50 0.05 0.04 17.43
N GLU A 51 -1.10 0.26 18.08
CA GLU A 51 -2.41 -0.09 17.54
C GLU A 51 -2.73 0.69 16.28
N ARG A 52 -2.42 1.99 16.26
CA ARG A 52 -2.63 2.85 15.08
C ARG A 52 -1.82 2.36 13.88
N ARG A 53 -0.54 2.02 14.07
CA ARG A 53 0.31 1.48 13.00
C ARG A 53 -0.23 0.16 12.45
N LEU A 54 -0.72 -0.72 13.33
CA LEU A 54 -1.33 -1.97 12.91
C LEU A 54 -2.65 -1.75 12.17
N ALA A 55 -3.53 -0.89 12.68
CA ALA A 55 -4.81 -0.58 12.04
C ALA A 55 -4.61 0.05 10.66
N PHE A 56 -3.62 0.96 10.53
CA PHE A 56 -3.21 1.53 9.25
C PHE A 56 -2.79 0.43 8.26
N ALA A 57 -1.85 -0.43 8.66
CA ALA A 57 -1.33 -1.48 7.76
C ALA A 57 -2.43 -2.47 7.35
N ARG A 58 -3.33 -2.84 8.28
CA ARG A 58 -4.48 -3.70 7.98
C ARG A 58 -5.43 -3.02 7.01
N ARG A 59 -5.70 -1.72 7.14
CA ARG A 59 -6.61 -1.01 6.24
C ARG A 59 -6.01 -0.81 4.85
N LEU A 60 -4.72 -0.46 4.76
CA LEU A 60 -4.08 -0.15 3.49
C LEU A 60 -3.78 -1.41 2.65
N TYR A 61 -3.43 -2.53 3.30
CA TYR A 61 -3.02 -3.77 2.63
C TYR A 61 -3.99 -4.93 2.81
N ALA A 62 -5.20 -4.70 3.36
CA ALA A 62 -6.22 -5.75 3.44
C ALA A 62 -6.66 -6.19 2.04
N GLY A 63 -6.59 -7.50 1.79
CA GLY A 63 -7.08 -8.08 0.55
C GLY A 63 -6.04 -8.23 -0.55
N GLU A 64 -4.75 -7.96 -0.31
CA GLU A 64 -3.71 -8.41 -1.24
C GLU A 64 -3.77 -9.95 -1.38
N PRO A 65 -3.90 -10.49 -2.61
CA PRO A 65 -3.91 -11.93 -2.81
C PRO A 65 -2.57 -12.51 -2.35
N ARG A 66 -2.62 -13.39 -1.35
CA ARG A 66 -1.48 -14.23 -0.96
C ARG A 66 -1.11 -15.12 -2.15
N GLY A 67 -0.11 -14.73 -2.95
CA GLY A 67 0.28 -15.54 -4.11
C GLY A 67 1.24 -14.88 -5.10
N GLY A 68 2.44 -14.53 -4.64
CA GLY A 68 3.61 -14.28 -5.50
C GLY A 68 4.82 -15.06 -4.96
N PRO A 69 5.83 -15.38 -5.77
CA PRO A 69 6.94 -16.26 -5.38
C PRO A 69 7.84 -15.69 -4.25
N ALA A 70 7.62 -14.45 -3.83
CA ALA A 70 8.22 -13.86 -2.64
C ALA A 70 7.14 -13.76 -1.55
N GLY A 71 6.82 -14.88 -0.91
CA GLY A 71 5.94 -14.92 0.24
C GLY A 71 6.59 -14.30 1.48
N VAL A 72 6.59 -12.97 1.60
CA VAL A 72 6.84 -12.27 2.87
C VAL A 72 6.24 -10.85 2.83
N CYS A 73 5.10 -10.67 3.49
CA CYS A 73 4.86 -9.64 4.52
C CYS A 73 3.36 -9.64 4.84
N GLY A 74 2.89 -10.73 5.45
CA GLY A 74 1.55 -10.73 6.02
C GLY A 74 1.52 -9.70 7.16
N VAL A 75 0.55 -8.78 7.12
CA VAL A 75 0.29 -7.83 8.21
C VAL A 75 0.11 -8.56 9.56
N ASP A 76 -0.27 -9.84 9.52
CA ASP A 76 -0.36 -10.74 10.68
C ASP A 76 1.00 -11.08 11.32
N ARG A 77 2.11 -11.11 10.55
CA ARG A 77 3.46 -11.41 11.07
C ARG A 77 4.15 -10.21 11.70
N LEU A 78 3.72 -8.99 11.36
CA LEU A 78 4.17 -7.76 12.03
C LEU A 78 3.56 -7.59 13.45
N VAL A 79 2.58 -8.41 13.84
CA VAL A 79 1.89 -8.31 15.14
C VAL A 79 2.41 -9.30 16.18
N VAL A 80 3.07 -10.39 15.75
CA VAL A 80 3.50 -11.46 16.65
C VAL A 80 4.99 -11.72 16.48
N ASP A 81 5.81 -10.70 16.74
CA ASP A 81 7.17 -10.95 17.19
C ASP A 81 7.44 -10.14 18.47
N PRO A 82 7.39 -10.75 19.66
CA PRO A 82 7.77 -10.11 20.91
C PRO A 82 9.29 -9.94 21.07
N THR A 83 10.12 -10.36 20.11
CA THR A 83 11.59 -10.32 20.24
C THR A 83 12.30 -9.13 19.60
N MET A 84 11.60 -8.20 18.93
CA MET A 84 12.20 -6.89 18.63
C MET A 84 12.16 -5.96 19.85
N THR A 85 13.02 -6.27 20.82
CA THR A 85 13.59 -5.28 21.73
C THR A 85 14.89 -4.78 21.08
N LEU A 86 15.08 -3.46 21.15
CA LEU A 86 16.23 -2.62 20.78
C LEU A 86 17.55 -3.34 20.43
#